data_AF-A0A973IQZ4-F1
#
_entry.id   AF-A0A973IQZ4-F1
#
_cell.length_a   1.000
_cell.length_b   1.000
_cell.length_c   1.000
_cell.angle_alpha   90.00
_cell.angle_beta   90.00
_cell.angle_gamma   90.00
#
_symmetry.space_group_name_H-M   'P 1'
#
loop_
_entity.id
_entity.type
_entity.pdbx_description
1 polymer ?
#
loop_
_entity_poly.entity_id
_entity_poly.type
_entity_poly.pdbx_seq_one_letter_code
_entity_poly.pdbx_strand_id
1 'polypeptide(L)'
;MQFHDYATCIEVSKRVRWDIDRDVIRGRDFDFSGKFLPDGISKIGRLDLLNDEEKRFLSRIQGRTYANMFGFVERFITAKVLELTRHHWLGDQVALEALVRFSDEEIKHQVLFRRIEEMIAAGMPAGYRFIPDPNEVAAAVLERSTWAVLALILEIELFTQEHY
;
A
#
# COMPACT_ATOMS: atom_id res chain seq x y z
N MET A 1 -9.01 9.48 21.87
CA MET A 1 -8.16 8.47 21.22
C MET A 1 -8.59 7.12 21.76
N GLN A 2 -9.23 6.28 20.95
CA GLN A 2 -9.65 4.95 21.39
C GLN A 2 -8.41 4.06 21.39
N PHE A 3 -8.01 3.55 22.55
CA PHE A 3 -6.92 2.59 22.64
C PHE A 3 -7.45 1.24 22.16
N HIS A 4 -6.96 0.76 21.01
CA HIS A 4 -7.23 -0.60 20.55
C HIS A 4 -6.15 -1.51 21.13
N ASP A 5 -6.57 -2.50 21.92
CA ASP A 5 -5.69 -3.58 22.31
C ASP A 5 -5.55 -4.61 21.17
N TYR A 6 -4.56 -5.50 21.29
CA TYR A 6 -4.29 -6.50 20.26
C TYR A 6 -5.48 -7.43 19.99
N ALA A 7 -6.30 -7.73 21.02
CA ALA A 7 -7.49 -8.55 20.87
C ALA A 7 -8.53 -7.86 19.96
N THR A 8 -8.73 -6.56 20.13
CA THR A 8 -9.61 -5.75 19.29
C THR A 8 -9.10 -5.72 17.84
N CYS A 9 -7.79 -5.58 17.62
CA CYS A 9 -7.19 -5.64 16.29
C CYS A 9 -7.45 -6.98 15.59
N ILE A 10 -7.38 -8.09 16.32
CA ILE A 10 -7.69 -9.43 15.81
C ILE A 10 -9.17 -9.54 15.41
N GLU A 11 -10.09 -9.13 16.29
CA GLU A 11 -11.52 -9.17 16.00
C GLU A 11 -11.88 -8.34 14.76
N VAL A 12 -11.36 -7.11 14.69
CA VAL A 12 -11.58 -6.22 13.54
C VAL A 12 -11.01 -6.83 12.28
N SER A 13 -9.75 -7.28 12.30
CA SER A 13 -9.08 -7.95 11.17
C SER A 13 -9.90 -9.14 10.65
N LYS A 14 -10.47 -9.97 11.53
CA LYS A 14 -11.34 -11.10 11.14
C LYS A 14 -12.64 -10.62 10.48
N ARG A 15 -13.25 -9.56 11.02
CA ARG A 15 -14.53 -9.03 10.54
C ARG A 15 -14.43 -8.34 9.17
N VAL A 16 -13.34 -7.61 8.92
CA VAL A 16 -13.18 -6.81 7.69
C VAL A 16 -12.33 -7.51 6.62
N ARG A 17 -11.96 -8.78 6.83
CA ARG A 17 -11.14 -9.54 5.90
C ARG A 17 -11.83 -9.66 4.55
N TRP A 18 -11.09 -9.34 3.50
CA TRP A 18 -11.51 -9.41 2.11
C TRP A 18 -10.52 -10.23 1.27
N ASP A 19 -10.98 -10.71 0.12
CA ASP A 19 -10.23 -11.45 -0.88
C ASP A 19 -9.99 -10.62 -2.14
N ILE A 20 -8.78 -10.70 -2.71
CA ILE A 20 -8.40 -9.90 -3.89
C ILE A 20 -9.33 -10.21 -5.06
N ASP A 21 -9.59 -11.48 -5.34
CA ASP A 21 -10.33 -11.89 -6.54
C ASP A 21 -11.83 -11.70 -6.36
N ARG A 22 -12.37 -12.07 -5.21
CA ARG A 22 -13.82 -12.10 -4.97
C ARG A 22 -14.39 -10.73 -4.60
N ASP A 23 -13.66 -9.94 -3.83
CA ASP A 23 -14.18 -8.71 -3.23
C ASP A 23 -13.63 -7.45 -3.93
N VAL A 24 -12.34 -7.42 -4.25
CA VAL A 24 -11.64 -6.20 -4.73
C VAL A 24 -11.52 -6.10 -6.25
N ILE A 25 -11.02 -7.12 -6.95
CA ILE A 25 -10.94 -7.10 -8.42
C ILE A 25 -12.28 -7.51 -8.99
N ARG A 26 -12.83 -8.65 -8.56
CA ARG A 26 -14.19 -9.14 -8.93
C ARG A 26 -14.45 -9.10 -10.45
N GLY A 27 -13.44 -9.45 -11.24
CA GLY A 27 -13.50 -9.42 -12.71
C GLY A 27 -13.72 -8.04 -13.33
N ARG A 28 -13.50 -6.95 -12.59
CA ARG A 28 -13.56 -5.57 -13.09
C ARG A 28 -12.27 -5.19 -13.81
N ASP A 29 -12.40 -4.25 -14.74
CA ASP A 29 -11.29 -3.59 -15.43
C ASP A 29 -11.25 -2.09 -15.10
N PHE A 30 -10.13 -1.45 -15.44
CA PHE A 30 -9.94 -0.02 -15.27
C PHE A 30 -10.67 0.79 -16.34
N ASP A 31 -11.35 1.87 -15.93
CA ASP A 31 -11.92 2.86 -16.85
C ASP A 31 -10.88 3.91 -17.25
N PHE A 32 -10.31 3.73 -18.45
CA PHE A 32 -9.31 4.64 -19.00
C PHE A 32 -9.88 5.96 -19.50
N SER A 33 -11.18 6.22 -19.39
CA SER A 33 -11.74 7.56 -19.62
C SER A 33 -11.42 8.52 -18.46
N GLY A 34 -11.16 7.98 -17.27
CA GLY A 34 -10.98 8.72 -16.02
C GLY A 34 -9.53 9.02 -15.61
N LYS A 35 -9.42 9.50 -14.36
CA LYS A 35 -8.19 9.68 -13.57
C LYS A 35 -7.99 8.47 -12.66
N PHE A 36 -6.74 8.12 -12.33
CA PHE A 36 -6.43 7.02 -11.40
C PHE A 36 -5.92 7.48 -10.04
N LEU A 37 -5.76 8.79 -9.84
CA LEU A 37 -5.46 9.39 -8.54
C LEU A 37 -6.37 10.59 -8.25
N PRO A 38 -6.84 10.76 -7.01
CA PRO A 38 -7.55 11.95 -6.57
C PRO A 38 -6.71 13.22 -6.75
N ASP A 39 -7.37 14.35 -7.01
CA ASP A 39 -6.70 15.65 -7.18
C ASP A 39 -5.96 16.13 -5.92
N GLY A 40 -6.41 15.67 -4.75
CA GLY A 40 -5.74 15.88 -3.46
C GLY A 40 -4.32 15.33 -3.43
N ILE A 41 -4.05 14.22 -4.12
CA ILE A 41 -2.73 13.56 -4.17
C ILE A 41 -1.98 13.92 -5.45
N SER A 42 -2.67 13.83 -6.59
CA SER A 42 -2.04 13.97 -7.91
C SER A 42 -1.48 15.36 -8.14
N LYS A 43 -2.13 16.38 -7.57
CA LYS A 43 -1.89 17.82 -7.76
C LYS A 43 -1.78 18.25 -9.24
N ILE A 44 -2.26 17.41 -10.17
CA ILE A 44 -2.16 17.63 -11.62
C ILE A 44 -2.91 18.89 -12.05
N GLY A 45 -3.96 19.29 -11.32
CA GLY A 45 -4.69 20.53 -11.58
C GLY A 45 -3.83 21.79 -11.52
N ARG A 46 -2.63 21.75 -10.90
CA ARG A 46 -1.68 22.86 -10.84
C ARG A 46 -0.77 22.97 -12.08
N LEU A 47 -0.86 22.03 -13.01
CA LEU A 47 -0.07 22.02 -14.24
C LEU A 47 -0.85 22.71 -15.36
N ASP A 48 -0.73 24.04 -15.43
CA ASP A 48 -1.49 24.87 -16.39
C ASP A 48 -1.09 24.63 -17.86
N LEU A 49 0.10 24.07 -18.09
CA LEU A 49 0.63 23.76 -19.42
C LEU A 49 -0.06 22.58 -20.11
N LEU A 50 -0.81 21.75 -19.36
CA LEU A 50 -1.44 20.53 -19.86
C LEU A 50 -2.93 20.74 -20.13
N ASN A 51 -3.40 20.23 -21.26
CA ASN A 51 -4.83 20.11 -21.54
C ASN A 51 -5.47 18.98 -20.70
N ASP A 52 -6.79 18.88 -20.74
CA ASP A 52 -7.52 17.92 -19.89
C ASP A 52 -7.21 16.45 -20.23
N GLU A 53 -6.93 16.13 -21.48
CA GLU A 53 -6.55 14.78 -21.90
C GLU A 53 -5.16 14.41 -21.38
N GLU A 54 -4.19 15.31 -21.53
CA GLU A 54 -2.84 15.16 -20.99
C GLU A 54 -2.85 15.02 -19.48
N LYS A 55 -3.69 15.81 -18.78
CA LYS A 55 -3.89 15.70 -17.33
C LYS A 55 -4.45 14.34 -16.92
N ARG A 56 -5.44 13.82 -17.66
CA ARG A 56 -5.97 12.47 -17.40
C ARG A 56 -4.92 11.40 -17.65
N PHE A 57 -4.19 11.49 -18.76
CA PHE A 57 -3.11 10.56 -19.08
C PHE A 57 -2.01 10.57 -18.01
N LEU A 58 -1.57 11.76 -17.59
CA LEU A 58 -0.61 11.92 -16.50
C LEU A 58 -1.14 11.36 -15.19
N SER A 59 -2.44 11.50 -14.89
CA SER A 59 -3.05 10.91 -13.69
C SER A 59 -2.99 9.39 -13.71
N ARG A 60 -3.11 8.76 -14.88
CA ARG A 60 -2.99 7.30 -15.02
C ARG A 60 -1.54 6.83 -14.82
N ILE A 61 -0.57 7.57 -15.34
CA ILE A 61 0.86 7.36 -15.01
C ILE A 61 1.08 7.53 -13.49
N GLN A 62 0.49 8.60 -12.92
CA GLN A 62 0.23 8.86 -11.50
C GLN A 62 -0.07 7.57 -10.74
N GLY A 63 -1.21 6.97 -11.07
CA GLY A 63 -1.74 5.77 -10.43
C GLY A 63 -0.84 4.55 -10.57
N ARG A 64 -0.18 4.35 -11.71
CA ARG A 64 0.81 3.26 -11.88
C ARG A 64 2.00 3.42 -10.95
N THR A 65 2.53 4.64 -10.85
CA THR A 65 3.63 4.94 -9.93
C THR A 65 3.19 4.76 -8.48
N TYR A 66 1.98 5.20 -8.13
CA TYR A 66 1.43 4.99 -6.80
C TYR A 66 1.31 3.50 -6.45
N ALA A 67 0.76 2.68 -7.33
CA ALA A 67 0.64 1.23 -7.11
C ALA A 67 2.01 0.57 -6.90
N ASN A 68 2.99 0.89 -7.75
CA ASN A 68 4.36 0.38 -7.58
C ASN A 68 5.03 0.87 -6.30
N MET A 69 4.83 2.14 -5.93
CA MET A 69 5.38 2.70 -4.71
C MET A 69 4.85 1.97 -3.48
N PHE A 70 3.53 1.80 -3.38
CA PHE A 70 2.95 1.05 -2.27
C PHE A 70 3.40 -0.41 -2.26
N GLY A 71 3.54 -1.04 -3.43
CA GLY A 71 4.08 -2.39 -3.55
C GLY A 71 5.46 -2.62 -2.91
N PHE A 72 6.31 -1.58 -2.76
CA PHE A 72 7.55 -1.68 -1.98
C PHE A 72 7.41 -1.16 -0.54
N VAL A 73 6.54 -0.18 -0.30
CA VAL A 73 6.26 0.33 1.06
C VAL A 73 5.80 -0.79 1.97
N GLU A 74 4.85 -1.60 1.49
CA GLU A 74 4.33 -2.74 2.26
C GLU A 74 5.42 -3.78 2.58
N ARG A 75 6.50 -3.84 1.79
CA ARG A 75 7.60 -4.80 2.03
C ARG A 75 8.36 -4.47 3.30
N PHE A 76 8.76 -3.21 3.50
CA PHE A 76 9.49 -2.85 4.71
C PHE A 76 8.58 -2.80 5.93
N ILE A 77 7.29 -2.47 5.75
CA ILE A 77 6.28 -2.57 6.81
C ILE A 77 6.20 -4.02 7.29
N THR A 78 5.94 -4.95 6.36
CA THR A 78 5.88 -6.40 6.64
C THR A 78 7.14 -6.88 7.35
N ALA A 79 8.32 -6.55 6.82
CA ALA A 79 9.59 -6.99 7.38
C ALA A 79 9.80 -6.47 8.81
N LYS A 80 9.50 -5.19 9.07
CA LYS A 80 9.66 -4.60 10.40
C LYS A 80 8.66 -5.18 11.39
N VAL A 81 7.41 -5.39 11.00
CA VAL A 81 6.39 -5.98 11.90
C VAL A 81 6.75 -7.42 12.24
N LEU A 82 7.15 -8.23 11.25
CA LEU A 82 7.63 -9.59 11.47
C LEU A 82 8.85 -9.63 12.40
N GLU A 83 9.81 -8.70 12.26
CA GLU A 83 10.93 -8.57 13.18
C GLU A 83 10.45 -8.38 14.63
N LEU A 84 9.48 -7.50 14.86
CA LEU A 84 8.96 -7.20 16.20
C LEU A 84 8.21 -8.38 16.83
N THR A 85 7.64 -9.28 16.03
CA THR A 85 6.99 -10.49 16.55
C THR A 85 7.92 -11.35 17.42
N ARG A 86 9.24 -11.25 17.22
CA ARG A 86 10.25 -11.97 18.01
C ARG A 86 10.13 -11.77 19.51
N HIS A 87 9.63 -10.61 19.92
CA HIS A 87 9.45 -10.27 21.33
C HIS A 87 8.25 -10.98 21.97
N HIS A 88 7.41 -11.62 21.16
CA HIS A 88 6.15 -12.25 21.57
C HIS A 88 6.10 -13.76 21.32
N TRP A 89 7.09 -14.35 20.63
CA TRP A 89 7.07 -15.77 20.20
C TRP A 89 6.67 -16.77 21.29
N LEU A 90 7.26 -16.67 22.49
CA LEU A 90 6.94 -17.53 23.64
C LEU A 90 6.21 -16.77 24.76
N GLY A 91 5.83 -15.52 24.49
CA GLY A 91 5.20 -14.61 25.45
C GLY A 91 3.74 -14.38 25.10
N ASP A 92 3.36 -13.11 24.99
CA ASP A 92 2.01 -12.68 24.66
C ASP A 92 1.55 -13.19 23.27
N GLN A 93 0.78 -14.27 23.27
CA GLN A 93 0.28 -14.88 22.05
C GLN A 93 -0.81 -14.04 21.36
N VAL A 94 -1.50 -13.15 22.09
CA VAL A 94 -2.50 -12.25 21.51
C VAL A 94 -1.79 -11.18 20.69
N ALA A 95 -0.71 -10.60 21.22
CA ALA A 95 0.14 -9.69 20.45
C ALA A 95 0.75 -10.38 19.23
N LEU A 96 1.25 -11.61 19.38
CA LEU A 96 1.80 -12.38 18.27
C LEU A 96 0.77 -12.61 17.16
N GLU A 97 -0.43 -13.08 17.49
CA GLU A 97 -1.51 -13.28 16.49
C GLU A 97 -1.84 -11.97 15.79
N ALA A 98 -2.00 -10.86 16.54
CA ALA A 98 -2.35 -9.57 15.95
C ALA A 98 -1.30 -9.08 14.93
N LEU A 99 -0.01 -9.15 15.27
CA LEU A 99 1.08 -8.71 14.39
C LEU A 99 1.27 -9.63 13.17
N VAL A 100 1.05 -10.95 13.33
CA VAL A 100 1.08 -11.90 12.21
C VAL A 100 -0.09 -11.64 11.26
N ARG A 101 -1.30 -11.38 11.78
CA ARG A 101 -2.46 -11.03 10.95
C ARG A 101 -2.26 -9.71 10.21
N PHE A 102 -1.70 -8.71 10.88
CA PHE A 102 -1.31 -7.45 10.24
C PHE A 102 -0.36 -7.72 9.06
N SER A 103 0.70 -8.51 9.29
CA SER A 103 1.68 -8.85 8.25
C SER A 103 1.05 -9.62 7.07
N ASP A 104 0.07 -10.50 7.33
CA ASP A 104 -0.67 -11.21 6.28
C ASP A 104 -1.48 -10.25 5.38
N GLU A 105 -2.10 -9.23 5.98
CA GLU A 105 -2.82 -8.19 5.23
C GLU A 105 -1.86 -7.35 4.38
N GLU A 106 -0.68 -6.98 4.87
CA GLU A 106 0.31 -6.24 4.06
C GLU A 106 0.90 -7.07 2.91
N ILE A 107 1.10 -8.37 3.12
CA ILE A 107 1.51 -9.27 2.02
C ILE A 107 0.40 -9.34 0.95
N LYS A 108 -0.87 -9.37 1.38
CA LYS A 108 -2.01 -9.32 0.46
C LYS A 108 -2.07 -7.99 -0.30
N HIS A 109 -1.80 -6.86 0.34
CA HIS A 109 -1.68 -5.56 -0.34
C HIS A 109 -0.58 -5.56 -1.41
N GLN A 110 0.59 -6.14 -1.13
CA GLN A 110 1.66 -6.29 -2.14
C GLN A 110 1.19 -7.07 -3.38
N VAL A 111 0.41 -8.15 -3.19
CA VAL A 111 -0.16 -8.92 -4.31
C VAL A 111 -1.16 -8.07 -5.07
N LEU A 112 -2.06 -7.37 -4.36
CA LEU A 112 -3.06 -6.49 -4.95
C LEU A 112 -2.40 -5.41 -5.84
N PHE A 113 -1.41 -4.69 -5.33
CA PHE A 113 -0.76 -3.62 -6.07
C PHE A 113 0.00 -4.11 -7.31
N ARG A 114 0.64 -5.29 -7.25
CA ARG A 114 1.24 -5.91 -8.45
C ARG A 114 0.20 -6.19 -9.53
N ARG A 115 -0.94 -6.76 -9.14
CA ARG A 115 -2.02 -7.08 -10.08
C ARG A 115 -2.66 -5.81 -10.65
N ILE A 116 -2.86 -4.79 -9.81
CA ILE A 116 -3.35 -3.46 -10.25
C ILE A 116 -2.40 -2.86 -11.30
N GLU A 117 -1.09 -2.93 -11.08
CA GLU A 117 -0.11 -2.44 -12.05
C GLU A 117 -0.25 -3.15 -13.39
N GLU A 118 -0.30 -4.48 -13.40
CA GLU A 118 -0.44 -5.29 -14.61
C GLU A 118 -1.74 -4.98 -15.36
N MET A 119 -2.86 -4.84 -14.63
CA MET A 119 -4.16 -4.49 -15.19
C MET A 119 -4.16 -3.09 -15.83
N ILE A 120 -3.55 -2.10 -15.17
CA ILE A 120 -3.43 -0.75 -15.73
C ILE A 120 -2.49 -0.78 -16.95
N ALA A 121 -1.39 -1.53 -16.88
CA ALA A 121 -0.41 -1.63 -17.96
C ALA A 121 -1.03 -2.16 -19.26
N ALA A 122 -1.95 -3.13 -19.17
CA ALA A 122 -2.63 -3.72 -20.33
C ALA A 122 -3.42 -2.71 -21.17
N GLY A 123 -3.94 -1.63 -20.56
CA GLY A 123 -4.70 -0.58 -21.25
C GLY A 123 -3.92 0.70 -21.54
N MET A 124 -2.60 0.72 -21.31
CA MET A 124 -1.75 1.89 -21.48
C MET A 124 -0.65 1.67 -22.54
N PRO A 125 -0.17 2.73 -23.20
CA PRO A 125 0.98 2.62 -24.10
C PRO A 125 2.22 2.04 -23.38
N ALA A 126 3.06 1.34 -24.15
CA ALA A 126 4.35 0.86 -23.67
C ALA A 126 5.30 2.01 -23.30
N GLY A 127 6.28 1.74 -22.44
CA GLY A 127 7.37 2.67 -22.11
C GLY A 127 7.44 3.09 -20.65
N TYR A 128 6.37 2.91 -19.87
CA TYR A 128 6.43 3.07 -18.42
C TYR A 128 7.43 2.10 -17.82
N ARG A 129 8.28 2.59 -16.91
CA ARG A 129 9.18 1.79 -16.09
C ARG A 129 9.18 2.33 -14.67
N PHE A 130 8.98 1.44 -13.71
CA PHE A 130 9.28 1.74 -12.31
C PHE A 130 10.76 1.41 -12.07
N ILE A 131 11.59 2.44 -11.92
CA ILE A 131 13.05 2.32 -11.87
C ILE A 131 13.58 1.86 -10.49
N PRO A 132 13.05 2.35 -9.35
CA PRO A 132 13.58 1.95 -8.05
C PRO A 132 13.43 0.45 -7.78
N ASP A 133 14.47 -0.19 -7.25
CA ASP A 133 14.38 -1.57 -6.76
C ASP A 133 13.65 -1.58 -5.39
N PRO A 134 12.52 -2.29 -5.26
CA PRO A 134 11.77 -2.39 -4.00
C PRO A 134 12.58 -2.86 -2.79
N ASN A 135 13.52 -3.80 -3.00
CA ASN A 135 14.32 -4.38 -1.93
C ASN A 135 15.44 -3.43 -1.50
N GLU A 136 16.07 -2.70 -2.43
CA GLU A 136 17.07 -1.69 -2.08
C GLU A 136 16.46 -0.58 -1.23
N VAL A 137 15.26 -0.10 -1.60
CA VAL A 137 14.54 0.91 -0.82
C VAL A 137 14.15 0.35 0.56
N ALA A 138 13.60 -0.87 0.61
CA ALA A 138 13.24 -1.50 1.86
C ALA A 138 14.46 -1.67 2.80
N ALA A 139 15.60 -2.12 2.26
CA ALA A 139 16.84 -2.25 3.02
C ALA A 139 17.30 -0.90 3.59
N ALA A 140 17.34 0.15 2.77
CA ALA A 140 17.74 1.49 3.20
C ALA A 140 16.84 2.09 4.30
N VAL A 141 15.53 1.76 4.29
CA VAL A 141 14.60 2.14 5.36
C VAL A 141 14.87 1.34 6.63
N LEU A 142 15.03 0.02 6.51
CA LEU A 142 15.23 -0.89 7.65
C LEU A 142 16.57 -0.72 8.35
N GLU A 143 17.57 -0.10 7.71
CA GLU A 143 18.84 0.32 8.32
C GLU A 143 18.68 1.43 9.38
N ARG A 144 17.52 2.10 9.44
CA ARG A 144 17.24 3.14 10.43
C ARG A 144 16.83 2.53 11.76
N SER A 145 16.88 3.34 12.82
CA SER A 145 16.49 2.88 14.15
C SER A 145 15.05 2.39 14.17
N THR A 146 14.77 1.36 14.98
CA THR A 146 13.42 0.78 15.09
C THR A 146 12.35 1.83 15.36
N TRP A 147 12.65 2.83 16.20
CA TRP A 147 11.75 3.95 16.44
C TRP A 147 11.45 4.79 15.20
N ALA A 148 12.45 5.14 14.41
CA ALA A 148 12.26 5.92 13.19
C ALA A 148 11.44 5.14 12.15
N VAL A 149 11.71 3.84 12.00
CA VAL A 149 10.94 3.00 11.09
C VAL A 149 9.50 2.86 11.57
N LEU A 150 9.26 2.60 12.86
CA LEU A 150 7.91 2.52 13.41
C LEU A 150 7.12 3.81 13.29
N ALA A 151 7.77 4.96 13.49
CA ALA A 151 7.13 6.27 13.29
C ALA A 151 6.75 6.48 11.82
N LEU A 152 7.62 6.10 10.88
CA LEU A 152 7.32 6.15 9.45
C LEU A 152 6.16 5.21 9.08
N ILE A 153 6.15 3.99 9.59
CA ILE A 153 5.05 3.03 9.38
C ILE A 153 3.74 3.63 9.89
N LEU A 154 3.71 4.12 11.14
CA LEU A 154 2.52 4.73 11.71
C LEU A 154 2.00 5.91 10.85
N GLU A 155 2.90 6.78 10.38
CA GLU A 155 2.51 7.89 9.49
C GLU A 155 1.90 7.36 8.18
N ILE A 156 2.47 6.31 7.59
CA ILE A 156 1.94 5.70 6.36
C ILE A 156 0.56 5.07 6.60
N GLU A 157 0.38 4.35 7.71
CA GLU A 157 -0.92 3.77 8.09
C GLU A 157 -1.98 4.86 8.30
N LEU A 158 -1.65 5.95 8.99
CA LEU A 158 -2.57 7.07 9.19
C LEU A 158 -2.87 7.78 7.87
N PHE A 159 -1.84 8.06 7.08
CA PHE A 159 -1.96 8.66 5.75
C PHE A 159 -2.90 7.84 4.88
N THR A 160 -2.70 6.52 4.75
CA THR A 160 -3.54 5.68 3.88
C THR A 160 -5.01 5.66 4.30
N GLN A 161 -5.30 5.76 5.60
CA GLN A 161 -6.67 5.91 6.11
C GLN A 161 -7.28 7.28 5.78
N GLU A 162 -6.51 8.37 5.74
CA GLU A 162 -7.04 9.69 5.40
C GLU A 162 -7.37 9.87 3.89
N HIS A 163 -6.81 9.03 3.01
CA HIS A 163 -7.06 9.12 1.57
C HIS A 163 -8.43 8.58 1.14
N TYR A 164 -9.15 7.88 2.02
CA TYR A 164 -10.40 7.18 1.74
C TYR A 164 -11.43 7.41 2.86
#